data_AF-A0A8G2FFE3-F1
#
_entry.id   AF-A0A8G2FFE3-F1
#
_cell.length_a   1.000
_cell.length_b   1.000
_cell.length_c   1.000
_cell.angle_alpha   90.00
_cell.angle_beta   90.00
_cell.angle_gamma   90.00
#
_symmetry.space_group_name_H-M   'P 1'
#
loop_
_entity.id
_entity.type
_entity.pdbx_description
1 polymer ?
#
loop_
_entity_poly.entity_id
_entity_poly.type
_entity_poly.pdbx_seq_one_letter_code
_entity_poly.pdbx_strand_id
1 'polypeptide(L)' 'MQPKKSDHQRSFLCPDLLDQLDPRNHLLGLAKVIPWQVFEDNFRPLYAASGRPGKPVRLMVGLLILKQLENLSD' A
#
# COMPACT_ATOMS: atom_id res chain seq x y z
N MET A 1 28.63 -9.81 10.56
CA MET A 1 28.23 -10.31 9.22
C MET A 1 27.12 -9.41 8.73
N GLN A 2 27.36 -8.57 7.72
CA GLN A 2 26.31 -7.72 7.15
C GLN A 2 25.45 -8.56 6.17
N PRO A 3 24.11 -8.41 6.17
CA PRO A 3 23.28 -9.14 5.22
C PRO A 3 23.48 -8.54 3.82
N LYS A 4 23.82 -9.43 2.88
CA LYS A 4 23.96 -9.13 1.45
C LYS A 4 22.58 -8.72 0.91
N LYS A 5 22.44 -7.49 0.40
CA LYS A 5 21.23 -7.08 -0.34
C LYS A 5 21.04 -8.06 -1.49
N SER A 6 19.95 -8.82 -1.46
CA SER A 6 19.53 -9.64 -2.59
C SER A 6 19.14 -8.69 -3.72
N ASP A 7 19.93 -8.67 -4.79
CA ASP A 7 19.52 -8.07 -6.04
C ASP A 7 18.19 -8.72 -6.43
N HIS A 8 17.11 -7.93 -6.43
CA HIS A 8 15.85 -8.35 -7.00
C HIS A 8 16.15 -8.64 -8.47
N GLN A 9 16.26 -9.92 -8.83
CA GLN A 9 16.22 -10.34 -10.22
C GLN A 9 14.88 -9.85 -10.77
N ARG A 10 14.90 -8.68 -11.43
CA ARG A 10 13.73 -8.13 -12.10
C ARG A 10 13.29 -9.17 -13.12
N SER A 11 12.12 -9.75 -12.90
CA SER A 11 11.53 -10.67 -13.87
C SER A 11 11.37 -9.90 -15.17
N PHE A 12 12.13 -10.25 -16.21
CA PHE A 12 12.07 -9.59 -17.53
C PHE A 12 10.64 -9.59 -18.11
N LEU A 13 9.79 -10.52 -17.64
CA LEU A 13 8.41 -10.70 -18.09
C LEU A 13 7.39 -9.96 -17.21
N CYS A 14 7.79 -9.45 -16.04
CA CYS A 14 6.93 -8.72 -15.12
C CYS A 14 7.74 -7.58 -14.46
N PRO A 15 7.80 -6.40 -15.10
CA PRO A 15 8.37 -5.22 -14.43
C PRO A 15 7.61 -4.93 -13.14
N ASP A 16 8.31 -4.37 -12.14
CA ASP A 16 7.68 -4.02 -10.87
C ASP A 16 6.46 -3.12 -11.11
N LEU A 17 5.37 -3.34 -10.35
CA LEU A 17 4.12 -2.60 -10.57
C LEU A 17 4.32 -1.09 -10.50
N LEU A 18 5.24 -0.63 -9.66
CA LEU A 18 5.59 0.78 -9.54
C LEU A 18 6.26 1.34 -10.81
N ASP A 19 7.03 0.53 -11.52
CA ASP A 19 7.71 0.92 -12.76
C ASP A 19 6.72 1.03 -13.94
N GLN A 20 5.53 0.44 -13.82
CA GLN A 20 4.47 0.51 -14.82
C GLN A 20 3.55 1.74 -14.66
N LEU A 21 3.63 2.46 -13.54
CA LEU A 21 2.77 3.60 -13.25
C LEU A 21 3.39 4.92 -13.74
N ASP A 22 2.56 5.89 -14.17
CA ASP A 22 3.06 7.24 -14.49
C ASP A 22 3.63 7.87 -13.20
N PRO A 23 4.93 8.21 -13.15
CA PRO A 23 5.56 8.80 -11.97
C PRO A 23 4.99 10.18 -11.60
N ARG A 24 4.31 10.85 -12.54
CA ARG A 24 3.64 12.14 -12.33
C ARG A 24 2.23 12.00 -11.75
N ASN A 25 1.75 10.77 -11.53
CA ASN A 25 0.44 10.55 -10.97
C ASN A 25 0.36 11.11 -9.54
N HIS A 26 -0.60 12.02 -9.31
CA HIS A 26 -0.79 12.68 -8.01
C HIS A 26 -1.12 11.69 -6.88
N LEU A 27 -1.81 10.58 -7.16
CA LEU A 27 -2.09 9.53 -6.17
C LEU A 27 -0.82 8.79 -5.74
N LEU A 28 0.15 8.63 -6.65
CA LEU A 28 1.45 8.04 -6.30
C LEU A 28 2.25 8.99 -5.39
N GLY A 29 2.18 10.30 -5.64
CA GLY A 29 2.71 11.32 -4.74
C GLY A 29 2.04 11.28 -3.36
N LEU A 30 0.71 11.23 -3.35
CA LEU A 30 -0.09 11.12 -2.12
C LEU A 30 0.26 9.88 -1.31
N ALA A 31 0.39 8.73 -1.97
CA ALA A 31 0.75 7.48 -1.31
C ALA A 31 2.13 7.50 -0.64
N LYS A 32 3.04 8.39 -1.06
CA LYS A 32 4.38 8.55 -0.44
C LYS A 32 4.34 9.42 0.82
N VAL A 33 3.41 10.37 0.91
CA VAL A 33 3.34 11.32 2.03
C VAL A 33 2.45 10.83 3.18
N ILE A 34 1.52 9.91 2.91
CA ILE A 34 0.63 9.36 3.95
C ILE A 34 1.46 8.55 4.97
N PRO A 35 1.35 8.84 6.28
CA PRO A 35 2.05 8.09 7.33
C PRO A 35 1.36 6.75 7.61
N TRP A 36 1.51 5.77 6.71
CA TRP A 36 0.80 4.49 6.75
C TRP A 36 0.95 3.72 8.07
N GLN A 37 2.11 3.82 8.72
CA GLN A 37 2.35 3.12 10.00
C GLN A 37 1.39 3.54 11.10
N VAL A 38 0.97 4.81 11.14
CA VAL A 38 -0.02 5.27 12.12
C VAL A 38 -1.33 4.51 11.95
N PHE A 39 -1.76 4.29 10.70
CA PHE A 39 -2.97 3.51 10.44
C PHE A 39 -2.76 2.05 10.80
N GLU A 40 -1.64 1.44 10.40
CA GLU A 40 -1.36 0.05 10.76
C GLU A 40 -1.37 -0.15 12.28
N ASP A 41 -0.68 0.69 13.06
CA ASP A 41 -0.62 0.56 14.52
C ASP A 41 -1.97 0.74 15.21
N ASN A 42 -2.80 1.67 14.72
CA ASN A 42 -4.11 1.94 15.32
C ASN A 42 -5.18 0.91 14.91
N PHE A 43 -5.15 0.43 13.66
CA PHE A 43 -6.18 -0.48 13.15
C PHE A 43 -5.81 -1.96 13.31
N ARG A 44 -4.52 -2.32 13.39
CA ARG A 44 -4.09 -3.72 13.57
C ARG A 44 -4.74 -4.44 14.75
N PRO A 45 -4.93 -3.83 15.95
CA PRO A 45 -5.62 -4.49 17.05
C PRO A 45 -7.09 -4.83 16.76
N LEU A 46 -7.72 -4.15 15.80
CA LEU A 46 -9.12 -4.37 15.39
C LEU A 46 -9.26 -5.54 14.42
N TYR A 47 -8.15 -6.05 13.89
CA TYR A 47 -8.14 -7.18 12.97
C TYR A 47 -8.03 -8.50 13.73
N ALA A 48 -8.75 -9.52 13.25
CA ALA A 48 -8.68 -10.85 13.83
C ALA A 48 -7.25 -11.42 13.72
N ALA A 49 -6.70 -11.83 14.87
CA ALA A 49 -5.38 -12.46 14.93
C ALA A 49 -5.36 -13.89 14.36
N SER A 50 -6.52 -14.54 14.28
CA SER A 50 -6.68 -15.92 13.84
C SER A 50 -7.86 -16.09 12.90
N GLY A 51 -7.77 -17.03 11.98
CA GLY A 51 -8.79 -17.31 10.97
C GLY A 51 -8.38 -16.77 9.59
N ARG A 52 -9.35 -16.32 8.79
CA ARG A 52 -9.06 -15.74 7.48
C ARG A 52 -8.24 -14.45 7.66
N PRO A 53 -7.08 -14.31 6.99
CA PRO A 53 -6.31 -13.08 7.10
C PRO A 53 -7.17 -11.91 6.65
N GLY A 54 -7.26 -10.89 7.50
CA GLY A 54 -7.93 -9.66 7.12
C GLY A 54 -7.19 -8.96 5.99
N LYS A 55 -7.91 -8.10 5.28
CA LYS A 55 -7.33 -7.31 4.20
C LYS A 55 -6.31 -6.31 4.78
N PRO A 56 -5.25 -5.92 4.04
CA PRO A 56 -4.29 -4.94 4.53
C PRO A 56 -4.98 -3.62 4.95
N VAL A 57 -4.58 -3.02 6.08
CA VAL A 57 -5.17 -1.76 6.56
C VAL A 57 -4.98 -0.66 5.51
N ARG A 58 -3.79 -0.59 4.91
CA ARG A 58 -3.49 0.32 3.80
C ARG A 58 -4.50 0.24 2.64
N LEU A 59 -4.99 -0.96 2.30
CA LEU A 59 -5.99 -1.11 1.24
C LEU A 59 -7.31 -0.44 1.65
N MET A 60 -7.80 -0.72 2.86
CA MET A 60 -9.07 -0.18 3.34
C MET A 60 -9.02 1.33 3.47
N VAL A 61 -7.99 1.85 4.15
CA VAL A 61 -7.81 3.29 4.32
C VAL A 61 -7.61 3.99 2.97
N GLY A 62 -6.80 3.40 2.08
CA GLY A 62 -6.58 3.92 0.74
C GLY A 62 -7.87 4.03 -0.07
N LEU A 63 -8.72 3.00 -0.04
CA LEU A 63 -10.03 3.03 -0.71
C LEU A 63 -10.96 4.10 -0.14
N LEU A 64 -11.00 4.26 1.19
CA LEU A 64 -11.81 5.31 1.82
C LEU A 64 -11.33 6.72 1.46
N ILE A 65 -10.02 6.95 1.41
CA ILE A 65 -9.44 8.21 0.95
C ILE A 65 -9.82 8.46 -0.52
N LEU A 66 -9.63 7.46 -1.38
CA LEU A 66 -9.98 7.59 -2.81
C LEU A 66 -11.46 7.85 -3.01
N LYS A 67 -12.33 7.15 -2.28
CA LYS A 67 -13.78 7.38 -2.29
C LYS A 67 -14.11 8.85 -2.00
N GLN A 68 -13.48 9.43 -0.97
CA GLN A 68 -13.71 10.82 -0.59
C GLN A 68 -13.12 11.82 -1.61
N LEU A 69 -11.93 11.54 -2.14
CA LEU A 69 -11.26 12.40 -3.12
C LEU A 69 -12.04 12.49 -4.44
N GLU A 70 -12.59 11.37 -4.89
CA GLU A 70 -13.37 11.27 -6.11
C GLU A 70 -14.86 11.62 -5.90
N ASN A 71 -15.23 12.10 -4.71
CA ASN A 71 -16.60 12.42 -4.31
C ASN A 71 -17.60 11.29 -4.62
N LEU A 72 -17.16 10.05 -4.43
CA LEU A 72 -17.99 8.87 -4.60
C LEU A 72 -18.88 8.74 -3.37
N SER A 73 -20.20 8.76 -3.58
CA SER A 73 -21.19 8.51 -2.53
C SER A 73 -20.95 7.14 -1.89
N ASP A 74 -21.41 6.98 -0.64
CA ASP A 74 -21.73 5.65 -0.11
C ASP A 74 -22.81 4.95 -0.94
#